data_AF-H1VQC4-F1
#
_entry.id   AF-H1VQC4-F1
#
_cell.length_a   1.000
_cell.length_b   1.000
_cell.length_c   1.000
_cell.angle_alpha   90.00
_cell.angle_beta   90.00
_cell.angle_gamma   90.00
#
_symmetry.space_group_name_H-M   'P 1'
#
loop_
_entity.id
_entity.type
_entity.pdbx_description
1 polymer ?
#
loop_
_entity_poly.entity_id
_entity_poly.type
_entity_poly.pdbx_seq_one_letter_code
_entity_poly.pdbx_strand_id
1 'polypeptide(L)'
;MNSLTGGWDHQGKRIFFTNGELDPWRSASVSSVFRPDGPMPSTSEQPVILIKGVQHCADMLARNRINEPVRAAMDAGIAQIAAWVAEFSRKKQFHEAQRPVQIKCIH
;
A
#
# COMPACT_ATOMS: atom_id res chain seq x y z
N MET A 1 10.98 -7.54 17.31
CA MET A 1 10.11 -6.89 16.32
C MET A 1 10.83 -6.80 14.98
N ASN A 2 11.91 -6.03 14.84
CA ASN A 2 12.63 -5.88 13.57
C ASN A 2 13.18 -7.20 12.99
N SER A 3 13.70 -8.10 13.82
CA SER A 3 14.15 -9.44 13.37
C SER A 3 13.04 -10.29 12.76
N LEU A 4 11.77 -10.02 13.12
CA LEU A 4 10.61 -10.76 12.63
C LEU A 4 9.96 -10.07 11.42
N THR A 5 9.98 -8.74 11.36
CA THR A 5 9.28 -7.96 10.33
C THR A 5 10.20 -7.45 9.23
N GLY A 6 11.52 -7.47 9.43
CA GLY A 6 12.49 -6.80 8.57
C GLY A 6 12.64 -5.30 8.86
N GLY A 7 11.83 -4.72 9.76
CA GLY A 7 11.91 -3.32 10.13
C GLY A 7 11.86 -2.38 8.92
N TRP A 8 12.82 -1.46 8.84
CA TRP A 8 12.99 -0.51 7.73
C TRP A 8 13.37 -1.13 6.39
N ASP A 9 13.78 -2.39 6.38
CA ASP A 9 14.25 -3.09 5.18
C ASP A 9 13.24 -4.13 4.69
N HIS A 10 12.01 -4.11 5.24
CA HIS A 10 10.96 -5.01 4.82
C HIS A 10 10.62 -4.86 3.33
N GLN A 11 10.85 -5.93 2.58
CA GLN A 11 10.45 -6.07 1.19
C GLN A 11 9.18 -6.93 1.12
N GLY A 12 8.07 -6.31 0.75
CA GLY A 12 6.75 -6.94 0.69
C GLY A 12 6.06 -6.67 -0.64
N LYS A 13 4.85 -7.22 -0.79
CA LYS A 13 4.00 -6.98 -1.96
C LYS A 13 2.66 -6.44 -1.51
N ARG A 14 2.07 -5.56 -2.32
CA ARG A 14 0.76 -4.94 -2.08
C ARG A 14 0.69 -4.16 -0.76
N ILE A 15 1.73 -3.41 -0.44
CA ILE A 15 1.75 -2.52 0.72
C ILE A 15 1.83 -1.09 0.23
N PHE A 16 0.89 -0.24 0.63
CA PHE A 16 0.91 1.19 0.29
C PHE A 16 1.28 1.97 1.54
N PHE A 17 2.43 2.65 1.54
CA PHE A 17 2.88 3.45 2.67
C PHE A 17 2.56 4.92 2.46
N THR A 18 1.93 5.54 3.46
CA THR A 18 1.74 6.98 3.56
C THR A 18 2.37 7.49 4.85
N ASN A 19 3.01 8.66 4.78
CA ASN A 19 3.52 9.36 5.96
C ASN A 19 3.31 10.87 5.82
N GLY A 20 3.02 11.54 6.92
CA GLY A 20 3.02 13.01 6.96
C GLY A 20 4.44 13.56 7.09
N GLU A 21 4.75 14.65 6.40
CA GLU A 21 6.04 15.35 6.51
C GLU A 21 6.34 15.83 7.93
N LEU A 22 5.29 16.27 8.65
CA LEU A 22 5.33 16.82 10.00
C LEU A 22 4.90 15.79 11.06
N ASP A 23 4.74 14.52 10.69
CA ASP A 23 4.37 13.44 11.62
C ASP A 23 5.57 13.13 12.55
N PRO A 24 5.43 13.23 13.89
CA PRO A 24 6.50 12.86 14.81
C PRO A 24 6.96 11.40 14.63
N TRP A 25 6.07 10.53 14.16
CA TRP A 25 6.36 9.12 13.89
C TRP A 25 7.06 8.87 12.56
N ARG A 26 7.22 9.88 11.69
CA ARG A 26 7.94 9.73 10.41
C ARG A 26 9.37 9.23 10.62
N SER A 27 10.04 9.67 11.68
CA SER A 27 11.40 9.25 12.02
C SER A 27 11.52 7.74 12.27
N ALA A 28 10.43 7.07 12.64
CA ALA A 28 10.35 5.63 12.86
C ALA A 28 9.83 4.85 11.64
N SER A 29 9.39 5.52 10.57
CA SER A 29 8.77 4.87 9.41
C SER A 29 9.76 4.63 8.26
N VAL A 30 9.28 3.99 7.19
CA VAL A 30 10.04 3.81 5.94
C VAL A 30 10.38 5.15 5.25
N SER A 31 9.71 6.25 5.61
CA SER A 31 9.99 7.61 5.11
C SER A 31 10.99 8.39 5.97
N SER A 32 11.63 7.71 6.94
CA SER A 32 12.63 8.31 7.81
C SER A 32 13.89 8.71 7.06
N VAL A 33 14.36 9.93 7.31
CA VAL A 33 15.67 10.41 6.83
C VAL A 33 16.84 9.86 7.64
N PHE A 34 16.57 9.17 8.75
CA PHE A 34 17.58 8.54 9.61
C PHE A 34 17.87 7.09 9.25
N ARG A 35 17.17 6.53 8.25
CA ARG A 35 17.53 5.23 7.65
C ARG A 35 18.95 5.33 7.09
N PRO A 36 19.77 4.26 7.18
CA PRO A 36 21.15 4.28 6.65
C PRO A 36 21.23 4.72 5.19
N ASP A 37 20.28 4.28 4.36
CA ASP A 37 20.20 4.61 2.92
C ASP A 37 19.22 5.75 2.61
N GLY A 38 18.80 6.51 3.63
CA GLY A 38 17.74 7.53 3.51
C GLY A 38 16.33 6.93 3.35
N PRO A 39 15.31 7.72 3.00
CA PRO A 39 13.93 7.24 2.86
C PRO A 39 13.79 6.08 1.85
N MET A 40 12.88 5.15 2.12
CA MET A 40 12.64 3.98 1.26
C MET A 40 12.22 4.43 -0.15
N PRO A 41 12.88 3.94 -1.21
CA PRO A 41 12.44 4.20 -2.57
C PRO A 41 11.05 3.61 -2.83
N SER A 42 10.17 4.40 -3.45
CA SER A 42 8.86 3.92 -3.86
C SER A 42 8.98 2.93 -5.02
N THR A 43 8.26 1.81 -4.95
CA THR A 43 8.19 0.80 -6.02
C THR A 43 6.74 0.54 -6.42
N SER A 44 6.50 -0.24 -7.47
CA SER A 44 5.14 -0.65 -7.86
C SER A 44 4.49 -1.62 -6.87
N GLU A 45 5.29 -2.41 -6.14
CA GLU A 45 4.82 -3.37 -5.14
C GLU A 45 4.67 -2.74 -3.75
N GLN A 46 5.49 -1.73 -3.46
CA GLN A 46 5.47 -0.94 -2.24
C GLN A 46 5.53 0.56 -2.54
N PRO A 47 4.42 1.18 -3.00
CA PRO A 47 4.39 2.62 -3.17
C PRO A 47 4.57 3.33 -1.83
N VAL A 48 5.38 4.39 -1.81
CA VAL A 48 5.66 5.21 -0.62
C VAL A 48 5.36 6.67 -0.93
N ILE A 49 4.45 7.29 -0.20
CA ILE A 49 4.08 8.70 -0.34
C ILE A 49 4.38 9.45 0.96
N LEU A 50 5.25 10.46 0.86
CA LEU A 50 5.41 11.48 1.88
C LEU A 50 4.50 12.67 1.56
N ILE A 51 3.48 12.89 2.38
CA ILE A 51 2.50 13.94 2.22
C ILE A 51 3.04 15.23 2.83
N LYS A 52 3.25 16.26 2.01
CA LYS A 52 3.81 17.55 2.44
C LYS A 52 2.88 18.30 3.37
N GLY A 53 3.45 18.94 4.40
CA GLY A 53 2.75 19.86 5.30
C GLY A 53 1.68 19.25 6.20
N VAL A 54 1.66 17.93 6.40
CA VAL A 54 0.64 17.27 7.24
C VAL A 54 1.22 16.43 8.36
N GLN A 55 0.41 16.27 9.39
CA GLN A 55 0.69 15.49 10.60
C GLN A 55 0.20 14.04 10.46
N HIS A 56 0.16 13.34 11.60
CA HIS A 56 -0.14 11.93 11.72
C HIS A 56 -1.42 11.48 11.00
N CYS A 57 -1.26 10.52 10.09
CA CYS A 57 -2.32 9.81 9.37
C CYS A 57 -3.40 10.74 8.77
N ALA A 58 -3.00 11.89 8.24
CA ALA A 58 -3.93 12.88 7.70
C ALA A 58 -4.78 12.33 6.53
N ASP A 59 -4.28 11.33 5.82
CA ASP A 59 -4.91 10.58 4.73
C ASP A 59 -6.01 9.62 5.19
N MET A 60 -6.12 9.31 6.49
CA MET A 60 -7.15 8.39 7.02
C MET A 60 -8.47 9.06 7.37
N LEU A 61 -8.53 10.39 7.38
CA LEU A 61 -9.75 11.14 7.64
C LEU A 61 -10.30 11.74 6.34
N ALA A 62 -11.40 11.20 5.82
CA ALA A 62 -11.99 11.64 4.55
C ALA A 62 -12.22 13.16 4.45
N ARG A 63 -12.57 13.82 5.56
CA ARG A 63 -12.74 15.28 5.64
C ARG A 63 -11.47 16.08 5.26
N ASN A 64 -10.28 15.48 5.42
CA ASN A 64 -9.02 16.13 5.11
C ASN A 64 -8.75 16.20 3.59
N ARG A 65 -9.56 15.56 2.75
CA ARG A 65 -9.47 15.61 1.28
C ARG A 65 -9.62 17.03 0.69
N ILE A 66 -10.04 17.99 1.50
CA ILE A 66 -9.99 19.42 1.13
C ILE A 66 -8.55 19.90 0.90
N ASN A 67 -7.57 19.34 1.62
CA ASN A 67 -6.15 19.64 1.44
C ASN A 67 -5.62 18.89 0.21
N GLU A 68 -4.95 19.61 -0.70
CA GLU A 68 -4.54 19.07 -2.01
C GLU A 68 -3.52 17.93 -1.88
N PRO A 69 -2.39 18.06 -1.14
CA PRO A 69 -1.47 16.95 -0.91
C PRO A 69 -2.14 15.70 -0.31
N VAL A 70 -3.07 15.88 0.64
CA VAL A 70 -3.81 14.77 1.24
C VAL A 70 -4.70 14.09 0.21
N ARG A 71 -5.44 14.88 -0.59
CA ARG A 71 -6.30 14.36 -1.65
C ARG A 71 -5.50 13.56 -2.67
N ALA A 72 -4.36 14.07 -3.12
CA ALA A 72 -3.50 13.38 -4.08
C ALA A 72 -3.04 12.02 -3.52
N ALA A 73 -2.65 11.95 -2.24
CA ALA A 73 -2.26 10.70 -1.59
C ALA A 73 -3.43 9.71 -1.46
N MET A 74 -4.62 10.19 -1.06
CA MET A 74 -5.83 9.37 -1.00
C MET A 74 -6.20 8.81 -2.38
N ASP A 75 -6.19 9.65 -3.41
CA ASP A 75 -6.56 9.26 -4.78
C ASP A 75 -5.55 8.23 -5.34
N ALA A 76 -4.25 8.40 -5.07
CA ALA A 76 -3.22 7.43 -5.41
C ALA A 76 -3.42 6.09 -4.68
N GLY A 77 -3.73 6.11 -3.38
CA GLY A 77 -4.02 4.92 -2.59
C GLY A 77 -5.26 4.17 -3.10
N ILE A 78 -6.35 4.89 -3.37
CA ILE A 78 -7.59 4.32 -3.93
C ILE A 78 -7.30 3.68 -5.29
N ALA A 79 -6.60 4.37 -6.19
CA ALA A 79 -6.26 3.86 -7.51
C ALA A 79 -5.41 2.58 -7.41
N GLN A 80 -4.41 2.57 -6.52
CA GLN A 80 -3.53 1.41 -6.34
C GLN A 80 -4.27 0.20 -5.78
N ILE A 81 -5.09 0.40 -4.74
CA ILE A 81 -5.89 -0.67 -4.13
C ILE A 81 -6.91 -1.21 -5.15
N ALA A 82 -7.58 -0.33 -5.90
CA ALA A 82 -8.49 -0.73 -6.97
C ALA A 82 -7.77 -1.59 -8.04
N ALA A 83 -6.55 -1.23 -8.44
CA ALA A 83 -5.75 -2.02 -9.37
C ALA A 83 -5.43 -3.41 -8.81
N TRP A 84 -5.06 -3.52 -7.52
CA TRP A 84 -4.82 -4.81 -6.87
C TRP A 84 -6.08 -5.68 -6.78
N VAL A 85 -7.22 -5.10 -6.45
CA VAL A 85 -8.51 -5.81 -6.42
C VAL A 85 -8.91 -6.30 -7.81
N ALA A 86 -8.71 -5.49 -8.85
CA ALA A 86 -8.98 -5.88 -10.23
C ALA A 86 -8.06 -7.04 -10.66
N GLU A 87 -6.77 -6.98 -10.32
CA GLU A 87 -5.82 -8.06 -10.59
C GLU A 87 -6.20 -9.37 -9.88
N PHE A 88 -6.56 -9.30 -8.60
CA PHE A 88 -7.04 -10.45 -7.85
C PHE A 88 -8.29 -11.06 -8.49
N SER A 89 -9.26 -10.22 -8.89
CA SER A 89 -10.51 -10.65 -9.49
C SER A 89 -10.28 -11.36 -10.82
N ARG A 90 -9.40 -10.83 -11.68
CA ARG A 90 -9.00 -11.49 -12.92
C ARG A 90 -8.37 -12.85 -12.65
N LYS A 91 -7.39 -12.93 -11.74
CA LYS A 91 -6.74 -14.21 -11.38
C LYS A 91 -7.73 -15.24 -10.87
N LYS A 92 -8.71 -14.82 -10.05
CA LYS A 92 -9.80 -15.69 -9.59
C LYS A 92 -10.62 -16.22 -10.77
N GLN A 93 -11.06 -15.35 -11.68
CA GLN A 93 -11.82 -15.76 -12.87
C GLN A 93 -11.05 -16.75 -13.74
N PHE A 94 -9.76 -16.49 -13.99
CA PHE A 94 -8.89 -17.43 -14.72
C PHE A 94 -8.80 -18.79 -14.02
N HIS A 95 -8.59 -18.80 -12.71
CA HIS A 95 -8.50 -20.04 -11.95
C HIS A 95 -9.83 -20.81 -11.96
N GLU A 96 -10.96 -20.11 -11.83
CA GLU A 96 -12.29 -20.74 -11.86
C GLU A 96 -12.65 -21.31 -13.23
N ALA A 97 -12.27 -20.62 -14.32
CA ALA A 97 -12.47 -21.08 -15.70
C ALA A 97 -11.61 -22.31 -16.06
N GLN A 98 -10.49 -22.51 -15.36
CA GLN A 98 -9.61 -23.66 -15.54
C GLN A 98 -9.94 -24.84 -14.62
N ARG A 99 -10.97 -24.73 -13.75
CA ARG A 99 -11.37 -25.86 -12.90
C ARG A 99 -11.97 -26.97 -13.78
N PRO A 100 -11.49 -28.23 -13.67
CA PRO A 100 -12.07 -29.33 -14.42
C PRO A 100 -13.55 -29.49 -14.03
N VAL A 101 -14.42 -29.57 -15.04
CA VAL A 101 -15.83 -29.93 -14.84
C VAL A 101 -15.85 -31.35 -14.29
N GLN A 102 -16.17 -31.49 -13.00
CA GLN A 102 -16.50 -32.79 -12.43
C GLN A 102 -17.82 -33.25 -13.06
N ILE A 103 -17.73 -33.93 -14.20
CA ILE A 103 -18.85 -34.66 -14.77
C ILE A 103 -19.15 -35.77 -13.77
N LYS A 104 -20.13 -35.54 -12.89
CA LYS A 104 -20.68 -36.60 -12.04
C LYS A 104 -21.32 -37.64 -12.96
N CYS A 105 -20.57 -38.69 -13.29
CA CYS A 105 -21.15 -39.93 -13.78
C CYS A 105 -21.98 -40.52 -12.65
N ILE A 106 -23.27 -40.21 -12.67
CA ILE A 106 -24.32 -40.90 -11.90
C ILE A 106 -24.30 -42.37 -12.32
N HIS A 107 -23.88 -43.24 -11.39
CA HIS A 107 -24.06 -44.69 -11.45
C HIS A 107 -25.18 -45.07 -10.49
#